data_AF-G5Q8Z3-F1
#
_entry.id   AF-G5Q8Z3-F1
#
_cell.length_a   1.000
_cell.length_b   1.000
_cell.length_c   1.000
_cell.angle_alpha   90.00
_cell.angle_beta   90.00
_cell.angle_gamma   90.00
#
_symmetry.space_group_name_H-M   'P 1'
#
loop_
_entity.id
_entity.type
_entity.pdbx_description
1 polymer ?
#
loop_
_entity_poly.entity_id
_entity_poly.type
_entity_poly.pdbx_seq_one_letter_code
_entity_poly.pdbx_strand_id
1 'polypeptide(L)' 'MNKNKYSTPLLMLATILAGMLSPMQSAVNGQLGHWLQDGNACAVISFASGLVVMFFIIIA' A
#
# COMPACT_ATOMS: atom_id res chain seq x y z
N MET A 1 1.36 -15.16 31.77
CA MET A 1 1.21 -14.38 30.51
C MET A 1 0.19 -15.08 29.62
N ASN A 2 -1.11 -14.86 29.85
CA ASN A 2 -2.18 -15.41 29.01
C ASN A 2 -2.19 -14.63 27.70
N LYS A 3 -1.37 -15.05 26.73
CA LYS A 3 -1.38 -14.48 25.38
C LYS A 3 -2.72 -14.84 24.76
N ASN A 4 -3.57 -13.83 24.51
CA ASN A 4 -4.86 -13.99 23.88
C ASN A 4 -4.73 -14.92 22.67
N LYS A 5 -5.45 -16.05 22.69
CA LYS A 5 -5.44 -17.07 21.63
C LYS A 5 -5.79 -16.48 20.25
N TYR A 6 -6.39 -15.29 20.25
CA TYR A 6 -6.78 -14.48 19.09
C TYR A 6 -5.69 -13.53 18.55
N SER A 7 -4.61 -13.26 19.29
CA SER A 7 -3.53 -12.37 18.82
C SER A 7 -2.77 -12.98 17.64
N THR A 8 -2.49 -14.28 17.68
CA THR A 8 -1.77 -14.97 16.60
C THR A 8 -2.50 -14.94 15.25
N PRO A 9 -3.81 -15.32 15.15
CA PRO A 9 -4.52 -15.23 13.88
C PRO A 9 -4.71 -13.78 13.42
N LEU A 10 -4.90 -12.82 14.33
CA LEU A 10 -4.99 -11.40 13.99
C LEU A 10 -3.69 -10.88 13.36
N LEU A 11 -2.54 -11.21 13.95
CA LEU A 11 -1.23 -10.83 13.42
C LEU A 11 -0.95 -11.51 12.07
N MET A 12 -1.40 -12.76 11.90
CA MET A 12 -1.29 -13.45 10.61
C MET A 12 -2.09 -12.74 9.52
N LEU A 13 -3.34 -12.37 9.80
CA LEU A 13 -4.16 -11.58 8.87
C LEU A 13 -3.53 -10.23 8.56
N ALA A 14 -3.04 -9.50 9.57
CA ALA A 14 -2.35 -8.23 9.37
C ALA A 14 -1.10 -8.39 8.47
N THR A 15 -0.37 -9.49 8.63
CA THR A 15 0.83 -9.78 7.81
C THR A 15 0.46 -10.11 6.36
N ILE A 16 -0.62 -10.87 6.14
CA ILE A 16 -1.14 -11.17 4.80
C ILE A 16 -1.56 -9.88 4.12
N LEU A 17 -2.34 -9.03 4.81
CA LEU A 17 -2.80 -7.75 4.28
C LEU A 17 -1.62 -6.83 3.97
N ALA A 18 -0.64 -6.72 4.87
CA ALA A 18 0.56 -5.94 4.64
C ALA A 18 1.35 -6.45 3.43
N GLY A 19 1.48 -7.77 3.27
CA GLY A 19 2.14 -8.39 2.12
C GLY A 19 1.41 -8.15 0.79
N MET A 20 0.08 -8.00 0.81
CA MET A 20 -0.72 -7.71 -0.38
C MET A 20 -0.62 -6.26 -0.86
N LEU A 21 -0.18 -5.33 0.00
CA LEU A 21 -0.05 -3.92 -0.37
C LEU A 21 1.03 -3.68 -1.45
N SER A 22 2.13 -4.43 -1.44
CA SER A 22 3.20 -4.26 -2.44
C SER A 22 2.76 -4.71 -3.85
N PRO A 23 2.17 -5.90 -4.04
CA PRO A 23 1.57 -6.29 -5.33
C PRO A 23 0.47 -5.32 -5.79
N MET A 24 -0.35 -4.81 -4.87
CA MET A 24 -1.42 -3.86 -5.19
C MET A 24 -0.85 -2.55 -5.75
N GLN A 25 0.19 -1.99 -5.12
CA GLN A 25 0.88 -0.80 -5.63
C GLN A 25 1.51 -1.05 -7.01
N SER A 26 2.15 -2.21 -7.21
CA SER A 26 2.71 -2.59 -8.52
C SER A 26 1.65 -2.73 -9.61
N ALA A 27 0.47 -3.28 -9.30
CA ALA A 27 -0.64 -3.41 -10.25
C ALA A 27 -1.20 -2.04 -10.66
N VAL A 28 -1.42 -1.16 -9.68
CA VAL A 28 -1.89 0.22 -9.92
C VAL A 28 -0.86 1.01 -10.73
N ASN A 29 0.42 0.93 -10.37
CA ASN A 29 1.49 1.60 -11.10
C ASN A 29 1.69 1.05 -12.51
N GLY A 30 1.48 -0.26 -12.71
CA GLY A 30 1.53 -0.89 -14.03
C GLY A 30 0.38 -0.45 -14.93
N GLN A 31 -0.85 -0.36 -14.40
CA GLN A 31 -2.01 0.15 -15.13
C GLN A 31 -1.88 1.64 -15.45
N LEU A 32 -1.40 2.44 -14.51
CA LEU A 32 -1.11 3.85 -14.74
C LEU A 32 -0.02 4.02 -15.80
N GLY A 33 1.03 3.20 -15.74
CA GLY A 33 2.09 3.08 -16.75
C GLY A 33 1.53 2.84 -18.15
N HIS A 34 0.59 1.90 -18.26
CA HIS A 34 -0.08 1.61 -19.52
C HIS A 34 -0.99 2.77 -19.99
N TRP A 35 -1.64 3.49 -19.08
CA TRP A 35 -2.52 4.60 -19.43
C TRP A 35 -1.77 5.87 -19.87
N LEU A 36 -0.68 6.21 -19.18
CA LEU A 36 0.11 7.40 -19.51
C LEU A 36 1.14 7.16 -20.60
N GLN A 37 1.53 5.89 -20.87
CA GLN A 37 2.62 5.53 -21.78
C GLN A 37 3.96 6.24 -21.47
N ASP A 38 4.07 6.81 -20.26
CA ASP A 38 5.22 7.57 -19.78
C ASP A 38 5.54 7.14 -18.34
N GLY A 39 6.69 6.50 -18.18
CA GLY A 39 7.15 5.98 -16.88
C GLY A 39 7.52 7.08 -15.88
N ASN A 40 7.97 8.24 -16.34
CA ASN A 40 8.34 9.35 -15.44
C ASN A 40 7.09 9.99 -14.85
N ALA A 41 6.09 10.27 -15.68
CA ALA A 41 4.82 10.83 -15.22
C ALA A 41 4.10 9.86 -14.27
N CYS A 42 4.17 8.55 -14.52
CA CYS A 42 3.64 7.55 -13.59
C CYS A 42 4.34 7.52 -12.24
N ALA A 43 5.67 7.64 -12.22
CA ALA A 43 6.43 7.69 -10.97
C ALA A 43 6.04 8.92 -10.12
N VAL A 44 5.88 10.09 -10.75
CA VAL A 44 5.47 11.32 -10.07
C VAL A 44 4.06 11.19 -9.49
N ILE A 45 3.10 10.65 -10.25
CA ILE A 45 1.72 10.48 -9.77
C ILE A 45 1.64 9.44 -8.64
N SER A 46 2.35 8.31 -8.77
CA SER A 46 2.42 7.28 -7.73
C SER A 46 3.00 7.85 -6.43
N PHE A 47 4.11 8.57 -6.53
CA PHE A 47 4.74 9.21 -5.37
C PHE A 47 3.84 10.29 -4.74
N ALA A 48 3.25 11.18 -5.56
CA ALA A 48 2.36 12.24 -5.07
C ALA A 48 1.12 11.67 -4.38
N SER A 49 0.49 10.63 -4.94
CA SER A 49 -0.68 9.97 -4.32
C SER A 49 -0.31 9.34 -2.97
N GLY A 50 0.84 8.66 -2.87
CA GLY A 50 1.35 8.13 -1.61
C GLY A 50 1.63 9.21 -0.56
N LEU A 51 2.21 10.34 -0.97
CA LEU A 51 2.45 11.49 -0.10
C LEU A 51 1.16 12.10 0.44
N VAL A 52 0.13 12.25 -0.40
CA VAL A 52 -1.18 12.78 0.03
C VAL A 52 -1.81 11.86 1.07
N VAL A 53 -1.78 10.55 0.86
CA VAL A 53 -2.31 9.57 1.84
C VAL A 53 -1.54 9.66 3.16
N MET A 54 -0.20 9.70 3.11
CA MET A 54 0.62 9.84 4.32
C MET A 54 0.38 11.15 5.05
N PHE A 55 0.19 12.26 4.33
CA PHE A 55 -0.15 13.56 4.92
C PHE A 55 -1.43 13.47 5.75
N PHE A 56 -2.48 12.83 5.23
CA PHE A 56 -3.71 12.63 5.98
C PHE A 56 -3.54 11.69 7.18
N ILE A 57 -2.79 10.58 7.03
CA ILE A 57 -2.53 9.65 8.15
C ILE A 57 -1.78 10.33 9.31
N ILE A 58 -0.87 11.25 9.00
CA ILE A 58 -0.05 11.94 10.02
C ILE A 58 -0.86 13.02 10.74
N ILE A 59 -1.76 13.70 10.04
CA ILE A 59 -2.53 14.83 10.58
C ILE A 59 -3.85 14.38 11.23
N ALA A 60 -4.45 13.29 10.77
CA ALA A 60 -5.66 12.70 11.34
C ALA A 60 -5.37 11.91 12.63
#